data_AF-A0A0D2LP69-F1
#
_entry.id   AF-A0A0D2LP69-F1
#
_cell.length_a   1.000
_cell.length_b   1.000
_cell.length_c   1.000
_cell.angle_alpha   90.00
_cell.angle_beta   90.00
_cell.angle_gamma   90.00
#
_symmetry.space_group_name_H-M   'P 1'
#
loop_
_entity.id
_entity.type
_entity.pdbx_description
1 polymer ?
#
loop_
_entity_poly.entity_id
_entity_poly.type
_entity_poly.pdbx_seq_one_letter_code
_entity_poly.pdbx_strand_id
1 'polypeptide(L)'
;MTRSATSIITQLRTQHVPLAAYLHRFNLAESPTCQQCHQSPETVEHYIKYCRAYKKQRRALKYAIGHATDVGTHLLGTRKNIRHLLKYIHDTKRFFESHGNLRPESQTQRTNTDDPDDETAAGITWG
;
A
#
# COMPACT_ATOMS: atom_id res chain seq x y z
N MET A 1 -0.70 -11.11 0.13
CA MET A 1 -0.18 -10.00 -0.70
C MET A 1 -0.56 -10.31 -2.12
N THR A 2 -1.18 -9.37 -2.83
CA THR A 2 -1.56 -9.54 -4.23
C THR A 2 -0.32 -9.53 -5.14
N ARG A 3 -0.46 -10.05 -6.37
CA ARG A 3 0.62 -9.99 -7.38
C ARG A 3 1.10 -8.56 -7.62
N SER A 4 0.18 -7.60 -7.73
CA SER A 4 0.50 -6.18 -7.90
C SER A 4 1.28 -5.60 -6.72
N ALA A 5 0.91 -5.97 -5.49
CA ALA A 5 1.63 -5.55 -4.28
C ALA A 5 3.06 -6.10 -4.22
N THR A 6 3.28 -7.35 -4.65
CA THR A 6 4.63 -7.91 -4.74
C THR A 6 5.44 -7.21 -5.83
N SER A 7 4.85 -6.96 -7.01
CA SER A 7 5.51 -6.26 -8.12
C SER A 7 6.00 -4.88 -7.71
N ILE A 8 5.13 -4.04 -7.12
CA ILE A 8 5.52 -2.67 -6.75
C ILE A 8 6.63 -2.65 -5.70
N ILE A 9 6.61 -3.57 -4.73
CA ILE A 9 7.67 -3.65 -3.71
C ILE A 9 8.99 -4.08 -4.34
N THR A 10 8.98 -5.05 -5.26
CA THR A 10 10.19 -5.46 -5.99
C THR A 10 10.73 -4.31 -6.82
N GLN A 11 9.88 -3.62 -7.58
CA GLN A 11 10.27 -2.46 -8.39
C GLN A 11 10.84 -1.31 -7.55
N LEU A 12 10.25 -1.02 -6.39
CA LEU A 12 10.77 0.00 -5.46
C LEU A 12 12.13 -0.40 -4.89
N ARG A 13 12.35 -1.69 -4.60
CA ARG A 13 13.65 -2.20 -4.13
C ARG A 13 14.74 -2.12 -5.19
N THR A 14 14.42 -2.45 -6.44
CA THR A 14 15.37 -2.40 -7.56
C THR A 14 15.44 -1.04 -8.24
N GLN A 15 14.69 -0.04 -7.75
CA GLN A 15 14.54 1.28 -8.38
C GLN A 15 14.04 1.24 -9.84
N HIS A 16 13.35 0.16 -10.22
CA HIS A 16 12.75 -0.04 -11.55
C HIS A 16 11.25 0.21 -11.50
N VAL A 17 10.87 1.36 -10.96
CA VAL A 17 9.48 1.75 -10.69
C VAL A 17 9.08 2.90 -11.62
N PRO A 18 7.83 2.98 -12.12
CA PRO A 18 7.39 4.06 -13.03
C PRO A 18 7.21 5.41 -12.31
N LEU A 19 8.30 5.94 -11.75
CA LEU A 19 8.41 7.31 -11.28
C LEU A 19 9.04 8.18 -12.36
N ALA A 20 8.80 9.49 -12.33
CA ALA A 20 9.20 10.39 -13.42
C ALA A 20 10.71 10.32 -13.72
N ALA A 21 11.57 10.24 -12.69
CA ALA A 21 13.01 10.13 -12.89
C ALA A 21 13.44 8.84 -13.60
N TYR A 22 12.75 7.72 -13.35
CA TYR A 22 13.03 6.45 -14.03
C TYR A 22 12.51 6.48 -15.47
N LEU A 23 11.28 6.95 -15.69
CA LEU A 23 10.66 7.03 -17.01
C LEU A 23 11.40 7.98 -17.96
N HIS A 24 11.89 9.11 -17.45
CA HIS A 24 12.66 10.08 -18.23
C HIS A 24 13.95 9.50 -18.80
N ARG A 25 14.59 8.52 -18.13
CA ARG A 25 15.80 7.85 -18.65
C ARG A 25 15.57 7.11 -19.97
N PHE A 26 14.33 6.74 -20.24
CA PHE A 26 13.92 6.03 -21.45
C PHE A 26 13.07 6.92 -22.39
N ASN A 27 13.05 8.24 -22.17
CA ASN A 27 12.22 9.20 -22.91
C ASN A 27 10.71 8.89 -22.85
N LEU A 28 10.24 8.23 -21.78
CA LEU A 28 8.82 7.92 -21.55
C LEU A 28 8.10 8.98 -20.71
N ALA A 29 8.83 9.99 -20.22
CA ALA A 29 8.31 11.15 -19.53
C ALA A 29 9.10 12.39 -19.98
N GLU A 30 8.42 13.51 -20.16
CA GLU A 30 9.02 14.77 -20.65
C GLU A 30 10.02 15.39 -19.66
N SER A 31 9.85 15.12 -18.36
CA SER A 31 10.70 15.67 -17.31
C SER A 31 10.91 14.63 -16.21
N PRO A 32 12.10 14.58 -15.56
CA PRO A 32 12.31 13.72 -14.40
C PRO A 32 11.62 14.27 -13.14
N THR A 33 11.09 15.49 -13.19
CA THR A 33 10.54 16.23 -12.04
C THR A 33 9.28 15.59 -11.50
N CYS A 34 9.15 15.54 -10.17
CA CYS A 34 7.94 15.08 -9.51
C CYS A 34 6.74 15.98 -9.83
N GLN A 35 5.75 15.44 -10.54
CA GLN A 35 4.50 16.13 -10.90
C GLN A 35 3.61 16.47 -9.70
N GLN A 36 3.90 15.92 -8.52
CA GLN A 36 3.08 16.16 -7.33
C GLN A 36 3.60 17.32 -6.50
N CYS A 37 4.92 17.53 -6.48
CA CYS A 37 5.53 18.60 -5.70
C CYS A 37 6.26 19.66 -6.53
N HIS A 38 6.59 19.37 -7.79
CA HIS A 38 7.27 20.24 -8.75
C HIS A 38 8.62 20.81 -8.27
N GLN A 39 9.35 20.09 -7.40
CA GLN A 39 10.58 20.62 -6.76
C GLN A 39 11.86 19.86 -7.10
N SER A 40 11.78 18.56 -7.36
CA SER A 40 12.97 17.72 -7.56
C SER A 40 12.65 16.51 -8.41
N PRO A 41 13.67 15.84 -8.95
CA PRO A 41 13.51 14.57 -9.65
C PRO A 41 12.77 13.55 -8.79
N GLU A 42 11.81 12.87 -9.39
CA GLU A 42 11.01 11.87 -8.69
C GLU A 42 11.72 10.52 -8.62
N THR A 43 12.64 10.40 -7.68
CA THR A 43 13.30 9.13 -7.36
C THR A 43 12.51 8.35 -6.30
N VAL A 44 12.86 7.07 -6.08
CA VAL A 44 12.29 6.28 -4.97
C VAL A 44 12.54 6.97 -3.63
N GLU A 45 13.72 7.54 -3.44
CA GLU A 45 14.06 8.25 -2.21
C GLU A 45 13.23 9.54 -2.06
N HIS A 46 13.08 10.32 -3.13
CA HIS A 46 12.20 11.48 -3.13
C HIS A 46 10.75 11.07 -2.77
N TYR A 47 10.23 10.04 -3.43
CA TYR A 47 8.88 9.52 -3.19
C TYR A 47 8.66 9.09 -1.74
N ILE A 48 9.58 8.31 -1.15
CA ILE A 48 9.43 7.74 0.19
C ILE A 48 9.80 8.73 1.30
N LYS A 49 10.77 9.62 1.11
CA LYS A 49 11.33 10.47 2.18
C LYS A 49 10.98 11.94 2.05
N TYR A 50 11.16 12.52 0.86
CA TYR A 50 11.29 13.97 0.72
C TYR A 50 10.05 14.67 0.15
N CYS A 51 9.26 13.99 -0.68
CA CYS A 51 8.20 14.61 -1.47
C CYS A 51 7.17 15.36 -0.61
N ARG A 52 7.14 16.69 -0.64
CA ARG A 52 6.23 17.47 0.24
C ARG A 52 4.75 17.13 0.03
N ALA A 53 4.36 16.71 -1.17
CA ALA A 53 2.98 16.33 -1.49
C ALA A 53 2.48 15.15 -0.64
N TYR A 54 3.37 14.23 -0.27
CA TYR A 54 3.03 13.04 0.53
C TYR A 54 3.33 13.18 2.02
N LYS A 55 3.49 14.41 2.53
CA LYS A 55 3.82 14.65 3.96
C LYS A 55 2.77 14.04 4.89
N LYS A 56 1.47 14.12 4.56
CA LYS A 56 0.38 13.56 5.38
C LYS A 56 0.47 12.04 5.44
N GLN A 57 0.64 11.37 4.30
CA GLN A 57 0.77 9.92 4.18
C GLN A 57 2.05 9.42 4.87
N ARG A 58 3.18 10.14 4.73
CA ARG A 58 4.42 9.79 5.45
C ARG A 58 4.29 9.92 6.96
N ARG A 59 3.58 10.94 7.45
CA ARG A 59 3.28 11.04 8.89
C ARG A 59 2.50 9.82 9.35
N ALA A 60 1.43 9.44 8.66
CA ALA A 60 0.65 8.24 8.98
C ALA A 60 1.50 6.96 8.95
N LEU A 61 2.38 6.82 7.95
CA LEU A 61 3.35 5.72 7.88
C LEU A 61 4.26 5.70 9.11
N LYS A 62 4.84 6.84 9.50
CA LYS A 62 5.70 6.97 10.68
C LYS A 62 4.99 6.56 11.98
N TYR A 63 3.74 6.99 12.17
CA TYR A 63 2.92 6.55 13.31
C TYR A 63 2.71 5.03 13.31
N ALA A 64 2.51 4.44 12.13
CA ALA A 64 2.21 3.02 12.02
C ALA A 64 3.42 2.09 12.22
N ILE A 65 4.63 2.52 11.82
CA ILE A 65 5.87 1.74 12.01
C ILE A 65 6.53 1.99 13.38
N GLY A 66 6.16 3.06 14.08
CA GLY A 66 6.73 3.47 15.36
C GLY A 66 7.58 4.73 15.26
N HIS A 67 7.44 5.63 16.24
CA HIS A 67 8.04 6.97 16.24
C HIS A 67 9.57 7.02 16.16
N ALA A 68 10.24 5.96 16.66
CA ALA A 68 11.69 5.85 16.69
C ALA A 68 12.29 5.47 15.33
N THR A 69 11.49 4.97 14.38
CA THR A 69 11.97 4.56 13.05
C THR A 69 11.80 5.71 12.06
N ASP A 70 12.89 6.03 11.34
CA ASP A 70 12.82 7.00 10.27
C ASP A 70 12.10 6.44 9.04
N VAL A 71 11.43 7.30 8.28
CA VAL A 71 10.77 6.87 7.04
C VAL A 71 11.81 6.85 5.94
N GLY A 72 12.17 5.66 5.44
CA GLY A 72 13.20 5.52 4.43
C GLY A 72 13.11 4.29 3.56
N THR A 73 14.06 4.19 2.62
CA THR A 73 14.18 3.04 1.69
C THR A 73 14.48 1.73 2.42
N HIS A 74 15.10 1.78 3.60
CA HIS A 74 15.33 0.60 4.45
C HIS A 74 14.01 -0.12 4.82
N LEU A 75 12.88 0.59 4.87
CA LEU A 75 11.56 0.00 5.14
C LEU A 75 11.13 -1.02 4.08
N LEU A 76 11.68 -0.91 2.87
CA LEU A 76 11.42 -1.86 1.80
C LEU A 76 11.93 -3.27 2.12
N GLY A 77 12.93 -3.43 2.98
CA GLY A 77 13.52 -4.74 3.32
C GLY A 77 12.77 -5.52 4.41
N THR A 78 12.05 -4.83 5.29
CA THR A 78 11.48 -5.45 6.50
C THR A 78 10.04 -5.94 6.29
N ARG A 79 9.80 -7.24 6.44
CA ARG A 79 8.45 -7.85 6.25
C ARG A 79 7.35 -7.21 7.10
N LYS A 80 7.67 -6.78 8.33
CA LYS A 80 6.73 -6.08 9.22
C LYS A 80 6.26 -4.74 8.64
N ASN A 81 7.16 -4.02 7.96
CA ASN A 81 6.90 -2.68 7.45
C ASN A 81 6.17 -2.69 6.09
N ILE A 82 6.25 -3.79 5.33
CA ILE A 82 5.64 -3.91 4.00
C ILE A 82 4.13 -3.60 4.03
N ARG A 83 3.39 -4.06 5.05
CA ARG A 83 1.94 -3.77 5.13
C ARG A 83 1.66 -2.27 5.28
N HIS A 84 2.40 -1.59 6.16
CA HIS A 84 2.27 -0.15 6.36
C HIS A 84 2.70 0.62 5.11
N LEU A 85 3.74 0.15 4.41
CA LEU A 85 4.20 0.75 3.18
C LEU A 85 3.20 0.58 2.03
N LEU A 86 2.56 -0.59 1.89
CA LEU A 86 1.49 -0.79 0.91
C LEU A 86 0.30 0.13 1.18
N LYS A 87 -0.05 0.35 2.45
CA LYS A 87 -1.06 1.35 2.82
C LYS A 87 -0.61 2.77 2.43
N TYR A 88 0.63 3.15 2.72
CA TYR A 88 1.21 4.42 2.27
C TYR A 88 1.08 4.57 0.74
N ILE A 89 1.52 3.56 -0.01
CA ILE A 89 1.49 3.56 -1.48
C ILE A 89 0.06 3.68 -2.03
N HIS A 90 -0.89 3.00 -1.40
CA HIS A 90 -2.30 3.12 -1.75
C HIS A 90 -2.80 4.55 -1.50
N ASP A 91 -2.50 5.12 -0.33
CA ASP A 91 -3.02 6.42 0.11
C ASP A 91 -2.37 7.61 -0.65
N THR A 92 -1.21 7.41 -1.29
CA THR A 92 -0.63 8.40 -2.21
C THR A 92 -1.29 8.41 -3.59
N LYS A 93 -2.02 7.34 -3.95
CA LYS A 93 -2.61 7.11 -5.29
C LYS A 93 -1.60 7.14 -6.45
N ARG A 94 -0.30 7.15 -6.15
CA ARG A 94 0.75 7.39 -7.16
C ARG A 94 0.83 6.32 -8.23
N PHE A 95 0.52 5.08 -7.87
CA PHE A 95 0.59 3.92 -8.77
C PHE A 95 -0.78 3.33 -9.09
N PHE A 96 -1.85 4.11 -8.92
CA PHE A 96 -3.20 3.61 -9.20
C PHE A 96 -3.35 3.21 -10.67
N GLU A 97 -2.81 4.02 -11.59
CA GLU A 97 -2.86 3.73 -13.04
C GLU A 97 -2.00 2.51 -13.44
N SER A 98 -0.82 2.33 -12.83
CA SER A 98 0.12 1.27 -13.23
C SER A 98 -0.09 -0.05 -12.51
N HIS A 99 -0.58 -0.03 -11.27
CA HIS A 99 -0.65 -1.22 -10.40
C HIS A 99 -2.05 -1.47 -9.80
N GLY A 100 -3.02 -0.58 -10.06
CA GLY A 100 -4.38 -0.69 -9.54
C GLY A 100 -4.46 -0.49 -8.02
N ASN A 101 -5.44 -1.15 -7.40
CA ASN A 101 -5.67 -1.07 -5.96
C ASN A 101 -4.63 -1.91 -5.18
N LEU A 102 -3.79 -1.23 -4.40
CA LEU A 102 -2.74 -1.82 -3.57
C LEU A 102 -3.10 -1.91 -2.07
N ARG A 103 -4.35 -1.64 -1.71
CA ARG A 103 -4.78 -1.70 -0.30
C ARG A 103 -4.56 -3.11 0.24
N PRO A 104 -3.81 -3.28 1.34
CA PRO A 104 -3.76 -4.57 2.00
C PRO A 104 -5.16 -4.91 2.53
N GLU A 105 -5.69 -6.07 2.15
CA GLU A 105 -6.95 -6.58 2.68
C GLU A 105 -6.87 -6.57 4.21
N SER A 106 -7.75 -5.79 4.84
CA SER A 106 -8.03 -5.92 6.25
C SER A 106 -8.74 -7.24 6.45
N GLN A 107 -8.19 -8.13 7.28
CA GLN A 107 -8.92 -9.28 7.80
C GLN A 107 -10.13 -8.75 8.57
N THR A 108 -11.25 -8.58 7.87
CA THR A 108 -12.54 -8.29 8.47
C THR A 108 -13.11 -9.65 8.82
N GLN A 109 -13.19 -9.91 10.12
CA GLN A 109 -14.12 -10.83 10.79
C GLN A 109 -14.85 -11.84 9.89
N ARG A 110 -14.47 -13.12 10.00
CA ARG A 110 -15.46 -14.20 9.90
C ARG A 110 -16.31 -14.12 11.18
N THR A 111 -17.35 -13.30 11.19
CA THR A 111 -18.49 -13.51 12.07
C THR A 111 -19.45 -14.39 11.30
N ASN A 112 -19.29 -15.71 11.39
CA ASN A 112 -20.43 -16.58 11.19
C ASN A 112 -21.21 -16.48 12.51
N THR A 113 -22.32 -15.76 12.42
CA THR A 113 -23.48 -15.91 13.27
C THR A 113 -23.95 -17.37 13.18
N ASP A 114 -23.76 -18.14 14.25
CA ASP A 114 -24.58 -19.32 14.48
C ASP A 114 -25.87 -18.81 15.12
N ASP A 115 -26.96 -18.92 14.35
CA ASP A 115 -28.33 -18.61 14.73
C ASP A 115 -28.75 -19.45 15.96
N PRO A 116 -29.60 -18.91 16.86
CA PRO A 116 -30.20 -19.69 17.92
C PRO A 116 -31.30 -20.58 17.32
N ASP A 117 -31.11 -21.89 17.33
CA ASP A 117 -32.16 -22.84 16.99
C ASP A 117 -33.35 -22.66 17.95
N ASP A 118 -34.39 -22.09 17.37
CA ASP A 118 -35.74 -21.89 17.87
C ASP A 118 -36.40 -23.23 18.22
N GLU A 119 -37.02 -23.28 19.41
CA GLU A 119 -37.84 -24.39 19.86
C GLU A 119 -39.04 -24.56 18.92
N THR A 120 -39.25 -25.76 18.37
CA THR A 120 -40.60 -26.16 17.96
C THR A 120 -40.86 -27.63 18.30
N ALA A 121 -41.66 -27.81 19.35
CA ALA A 121 -42.30 -29.07 19.68
C ALA A 121 -43.56 -29.27 18.83
N ALA A 122 -43.60 -30.34 18.05
CA ALA A 122 -44.78 -31.11 17.62
C ALA A 122 -44.24 -32.40 16.97
N GLY A 123 -44.39 -33.60 17.54
CA GLY A 123 -45.66 -34.28 17.77
C GLY A 123 -46.09 -34.97 16.48
N ILE A 124 -45.87 -36.29 16.35
CA ILE A 124 -46.77 -37.31 15.75
C ILE A 124 -46.07 -38.69 15.69
N THR A 125 -46.91 -39.68 16.01
CA THR A 125 -46.75 -41.11 16.27
C THR A 125 -46.42 -41.97 15.04
N TRP A 126 -45.60 -43.00 15.21
CA TRP A 126 -45.38 -44.05 14.21
C TRP A 126 -46.40 -45.19 14.36
N GLY A 127 -47.01 -45.58 13.24
CA GLY A 127 -47.70 -46.86 13.06
C GLY A 127 -46.76 -47.92 12.53
#